data_AF-A0A0C9T1W1-F1
#
_entry.id   AF-A0A0C9T1W1-F1
#
_cell.length_a   1.000
_cell.length_b   1.000
_cell.length_c   1.000
_cell.angle_alpha   90.00
_cell.angle_beta   90.00
_cell.angle_gamma   90.00
#
_symmetry.space_group_name_H-M   'P 1'
#
loop_
_entity.id
_entity.type
_entity.pdbx_description
1 polymer ?
#
loop_
_entity_poly.entity_id
_entity_poly.type
_entity_poly.pdbx_seq_one_letter_code
_entity_poly.pdbx_strand_id
1 'polypeptide(L)'
;MWDDTSLHWGRESVLQLQGRPIALVYWPELYRYGKELQWKGIKAPWCDWKFIVERYRRGSREAFWAEFTEENGTYMSYTKIASILRQQRMQADQEIVERAKAEYGDEFDVVFSYRKGNTHRVMTDPASIASKYRSRHPN
;
A
#
# COMPACT_ATOMS: atom_id res chain seq x y z
N MET A 1 -2.86 11.07 -11.94
CA MET A 1 -1.53 10.49 -11.63
C MET A 1 -1.57 8.97 -11.37
N TRP A 2 -2.58 8.44 -10.65
CA TRP A 2 -2.63 7.01 -10.28
C TRP A 2 -3.09 6.05 -11.39
N ASP A 3 -4.28 6.28 -11.95
CA ASP A 3 -4.80 5.56 -13.12
C ASP A 3 -4.96 6.53 -14.30
N ASP A 4 -4.98 5.97 -15.51
CA ASP A 4 -5.28 6.67 -16.77
C ASP A 4 -6.76 6.55 -17.17
N THR A 5 -7.54 5.77 -16.41
CA THR A 5 -8.96 5.50 -16.67
C THR A 5 -9.91 6.47 -15.95
N SER A 6 -9.45 7.22 -14.95
CA SER A 6 -10.30 8.22 -14.28
C SER A 6 -10.41 9.51 -15.09
N LEU A 7 -11.57 10.18 -15.01
CA LEU A 7 -11.78 11.56 -15.48
C LEU A 7 -10.76 12.56 -14.91
N HIS A 8 -10.06 12.18 -13.84
CA HIS A 8 -9.01 12.97 -13.18
C HIS A 8 -7.60 12.69 -13.74
N TRP A 9 -7.47 11.95 -14.84
CA TRP A 9 -6.19 11.75 -15.52
C TRP A 9 -5.77 13.02 -16.27
N GLY A 10 -5.02 13.88 -15.58
CA GLY A 10 -4.46 15.12 -16.15
C GLY A 10 -3.35 14.92 -17.19
N ARG A 11 -3.06 13.68 -17.63
CA ARG A 11 -1.93 13.37 -18.54
C ARG A 11 -0.59 13.92 -18.05
N GLU A 12 -0.39 13.92 -16.74
CA GLU A 12 0.86 14.33 -16.11
C GLU A 12 1.43 13.15 -15.32
N SER A 13 2.70 12.85 -15.57
CA SER A 13 3.47 11.85 -14.86
C SER A 13 4.95 12.15 -14.99
N VAL A 14 5.69 11.85 -13.92
CA VAL A 14 7.16 11.92 -13.90
C VAL A 14 7.75 10.85 -14.82
N LEU A 15 7.06 9.73 -15.03
CA LEU A 15 7.48 8.71 -15.98
C LEU A 15 6.81 8.96 -17.33
N GLN A 16 7.65 9.15 -18.35
CA GLN A 16 7.22 9.31 -19.73
C GLN A 16 7.88 8.23 -20.60
N LEU A 17 7.10 7.60 -21.48
CA LEU A 17 7.60 6.71 -22.53
C LEU A 17 7.28 7.34 -23.88
N GLN A 18 8.32 7.65 -24.66
CA GLN A 18 8.17 8.32 -25.96
C GLN A 18 7.31 9.60 -25.89
N GLY A 19 7.51 10.40 -24.84
CA GLY A 19 6.73 11.63 -24.61
C GLY A 19 5.30 11.41 -24.10
N ARG A 20 4.90 10.15 -23.84
CA ARG A 20 3.58 9.82 -23.27
C ARG A 20 3.69 9.61 -21.76
N PRO A 21 2.91 10.35 -20.95
CA PRO A 21 2.87 10.18 -19.51
C PRO A 21 2.29 8.81 -19.15
N ILE A 22 2.96 8.08 -18.25
CA ILE A 22 2.50 6.76 -17.78
C ILE A 22 1.94 6.87 -16.37
N ALA A 23 0.69 6.43 -16.19
CA ALA A 23 0.05 6.40 -14.87
C ALA A 23 0.80 5.47 -13.90
N LEU A 24 0.85 5.85 -12.63
CA LEU A 24 1.61 5.15 -11.58
C LEU A 24 1.24 3.66 -11.45
N VAL A 25 -0.01 3.29 -11.75
CA VAL A 25 -0.50 1.91 -11.71
C VAL A 25 0.31 0.97 -12.62
N TYR A 26 0.87 1.47 -13.72
CA TYR A 26 1.65 0.67 -14.69
C TYR A 26 3.14 0.58 -14.39
N TRP A 27 3.65 1.38 -13.45
CA TRP A 27 5.09 1.40 -13.16
C TRP A 27 5.63 0.04 -12.71
N PRO A 28 4.95 -0.75 -11.85
CA PRO A 28 5.43 -2.07 -11.46
C PRO A 28 5.69 -2.96 -12.67
N GLU A 29 4.81 -2.96 -13.67
CA GLU A 29 4.95 -3.78 -14.88
C GLU A 29 6.12 -3.33 -15.74
N LEU A 30 6.32 -2.02 -15.88
CA LEU A 30 7.43 -1.44 -16.65
C LEU A 30 8.81 -1.73 -16.03
N TYR A 31 8.89 -1.77 -14.70
CA TYR A 31 10.15 -2.00 -14.00
C TYR A 31 10.43 -3.49 -13.72
N ARG A 32 9.39 -4.35 -13.78
CA ARG A 32 9.50 -5.79 -13.49
C ARG A 32 10.42 -6.54 -14.45
N TYR A 33 10.52 -6.09 -15.70
CA TYR A 33 11.29 -6.77 -16.74
C TYR A 33 12.53 -5.95 -17.10
N GLY A 34 13.68 -6.30 -16.51
CA GLY A 34 15.00 -5.79 -16.93
C GLY A 34 15.57 -4.61 -16.14
N LYS A 35 14.85 -4.07 -15.13
CA LYS A 35 15.28 -2.89 -14.35
C LYS A 35 15.21 -3.12 -12.84
N GLU A 36 15.59 -4.30 -12.36
CA GLU A 36 15.45 -4.69 -10.94
C GLU A 36 16.13 -3.72 -9.97
N LEU A 37 17.33 -3.22 -10.29
CA LEU A 37 18.03 -2.24 -9.45
C LEU A 37 17.29 -0.89 -9.37
N GLN A 38 16.72 -0.44 -10.48
CA GLN A 38 15.92 0.80 -10.51
C GLN A 38 14.60 0.60 -9.77
N TRP A 39 13.97 -0.57 -9.93
CA TRP A 39 12.77 -0.95 -9.18
C TRP A 39 13.03 -0.90 -7.68
N LYS A 40 14.14 -1.48 -7.20
CA LYS A 40 14.51 -1.45 -5.77
C LYS A 40 14.57 -0.02 -5.22
N GLY A 41 15.10 0.93 -5.99
CA GLY A 41 15.14 2.35 -5.60
C GLY A 41 13.78 3.05 -5.62
N ILE A 42 12.96 2.82 -6.64
CA ILE A 42 11.68 3.54 -6.80
C ILE A 42 10.51 2.88 -6.07
N LYS A 43 10.62 1.61 -5.66
CA LYS A 43 9.52 0.85 -5.07
C LYS A 43 8.97 1.48 -3.79
N ALA A 44 9.83 1.97 -2.90
CA ALA A 44 9.40 2.60 -1.66
C ALA A 44 8.65 3.92 -1.92
N PRO A 45 9.20 4.90 -2.68
CA PRO A 45 8.46 6.09 -3.11
C PRO A 45 7.16 5.76 -3.85
N TRP A 46 7.17 4.76 -4.74
CA TRP A 46 5.98 4.31 -5.46
C TRP A 46 4.90 3.79 -4.51
N CYS A 47 5.26 2.99 -3.50
CA CYS A 47 4.32 2.53 -2.49
C CYS A 47 3.73 3.72 -1.71
N ASP A 48 4.55 4.68 -1.30
CA ASP A 48 4.06 5.85 -0.57
C ASP A 48 3.08 6.69 -1.42
N TRP A 49 3.38 6.91 -2.70
CA TRP A 49 2.44 7.55 -3.63
C TRP A 49 1.13 6.78 -3.79
N LYS A 50 1.22 5.45 -3.96
CA LYS A 50 0.03 4.58 -4.05
C LYS A 50 -0.91 4.86 -2.88
N PHE A 51 -0.41 4.78 -1.66
CA PHE A 51 -1.25 4.88 -0.48
C PHE A 51 -1.78 6.28 -0.22
N ILE A 52 -1.02 7.32 -0.53
CA ILE A 52 -1.52 8.70 -0.47
C ILE A 52 -2.67 8.89 -1.45
N VAL A 53 -2.52 8.44 -2.70
CA VAL A 53 -3.57 8.60 -3.70
C VAL A 53 -4.79 7.75 -3.36
N GLU A 54 -4.61 6.52 -2.87
CA GLU A 54 -5.73 5.71 -2.35
C GLU A 54 -6.47 6.41 -1.22
N ARG A 55 -5.75 6.97 -0.24
CA ARG A 55 -6.37 7.74 0.86
C ARG A 55 -7.10 8.98 0.35
N TYR A 56 -6.49 9.73 -0.56
CA TYR A 56 -7.06 10.94 -1.17
C TYR A 56 -8.36 10.63 -1.92
N ARG A 57 -8.43 9.48 -2.60
CA ARG A 57 -9.61 9.04 -3.36
C ARG A 57 -10.72 8.43 -2.53
N ARG A 58 -10.43 7.99 -1.29
CA ARG A 58 -11.43 7.36 -0.41
C ARG A 58 -12.46 8.35 0.17
N GLY A 59 -12.32 9.64 -0.09
CA GLY A 59 -13.23 10.67 0.40
C GLY A 59 -13.14 11.93 -0.47
N SER A 60 -13.45 13.09 0.14
CA SER A 60 -13.29 14.38 -0.52
C SER A 60 -11.90 14.98 -0.28
N ARG A 61 -11.55 15.97 -1.09
CA ARG A 61 -10.31 16.74 -0.94
C ARG A 61 -10.26 17.43 0.43
N GLU A 62 -11.38 17.96 0.88
CA GLU A 62 -11.53 18.67 2.16
C GLU A 62 -11.32 17.71 3.32
N ALA A 63 -11.89 16.50 3.26
CA ALA A 63 -11.69 15.48 4.27
C ALA A 63 -10.23 15.01 4.35
N PHE A 64 -9.55 14.91 3.19
CA PHE A 64 -8.13 14.60 3.16
C PHE A 64 -7.29 15.68 3.84
N TRP A 65 -7.47 16.95 3.45
CA TRP A 65 -6.67 18.03 4.05
C TRP A 65 -7.05 18.28 5.51
N ALA A 66 -8.30 18.08 5.91
CA ALA A 66 -8.69 18.14 7.32
C ALA A 66 -7.92 17.12 8.19
N GLU A 67 -7.63 15.92 7.67
CA GLU A 67 -6.78 14.93 8.36
C GLU A 67 -5.29 15.32 8.35
N PHE A 68 -4.82 15.92 7.25
CA PHE A 68 -3.40 16.21 7.02
C PHE A 68 -3.05 17.70 7.11
N THR A 69 -3.73 18.43 7.99
CA THR A 69 -3.37 19.81 8.36
C THR A 69 -2.82 19.79 9.79
N GLU A 70 -1.71 20.49 10.00
CA GLU A 70 -1.13 20.68 11.32
C GLU A 70 -1.97 21.67 12.14
N GLU A 71 -1.75 21.70 13.46
CA GLU A 71 -2.48 22.60 14.38
C GLU A 71 -2.37 24.08 14.00
N ASN A 72 -1.28 24.46 13.33
CA ASN A 72 -1.03 25.82 12.83
C ASN A 72 -1.76 26.16 11.52
N GLY A 73 -2.60 25.25 10.98
CA GLY A 73 -3.32 25.44 9.72
C GLY A 73 -2.50 25.14 8.46
N THR A 74 -1.25 24.66 8.60
CA THR A 74 -0.39 24.32 7.47
C THR A 74 -0.59 22.88 7.05
N TYR A 75 -0.68 22.63 5.74
CA TYR A 75 -0.72 21.27 5.21
C TYR A 75 0.58 20.51 5.50
N MET A 76 0.44 19.27 5.94
CA MET A 76 1.57 18.37 6.19
C MET A 76 2.34 18.11 4.90
N SER A 77 3.66 17.97 5.02
CA SER A 77 4.50 17.59 3.88
C SER A 77 4.16 16.18 3.39
N TYR A 78 4.47 15.91 2.12
CA TYR A 78 4.32 14.59 1.52
C TYR A 78 4.94 13.47 2.36
N THR A 79 6.16 13.68 2.88
CA THR A 79 6.87 12.68 3.68
C THR A 79 6.18 12.43 5.02
N LYS A 80 5.62 13.47 5.64
CA LYS A 80 4.87 13.35 6.89
C LYS A 80 3.56 12.59 6.68
N ILE A 81 2.81 12.91 5.62
CA ILE A 81 1.59 12.17 5.24
C ILE A 81 1.91 10.70 4.97
N ALA A 82 2.96 10.41 4.17
CA ALA A 82 3.39 9.05 3.88
C ALA A 82 3.74 8.25 5.15
N SER A 83 4.43 8.90 6.09
CA SER A 83 4.80 8.30 7.38
C SER A 83 3.57 7.97 8.23
N ILE A 84 2.63 8.91 8.37
CA ILE A 84 1.37 8.69 9.11
C ILE A 84 0.58 7.53 8.50
N LEU A 85 0.40 7.52 7.18
CA LEU A 85 -0.31 6.45 6.50
C LEU A 85 0.40 5.09 6.66
N ARG A 86 1.74 5.08 6.69
CA ARG A 86 2.51 3.85 6.95
C ARG A 86 2.24 3.33 8.37
N GLN A 87 2.26 4.22 9.36
CA GLN A 87 1.97 3.85 10.75
C GLN A 87 0.54 3.33 10.92
N GLN A 88 -0.45 4.03 10.35
CA GLN A 88 -1.85 3.60 10.36
C GLN A 88 -2.02 2.19 9.75
N ARG A 89 -1.35 1.90 8.62
CA ARG A 89 -1.39 0.57 8.02
C ARG A 89 -0.76 -0.50 8.90
N MET A 90 0.41 -0.21 9.48
CA MET A 90 1.08 -1.15 10.39
C MET A 90 0.20 -1.48 11.60
N GLN A 91 -0.45 -0.46 12.18
CA GLN A 91 -1.38 -0.64 13.29
C GLN A 91 -2.59 -1.50 12.86
N ALA A 92 -3.24 -1.16 11.74
CA ALA A 92 -4.40 -1.89 11.26
C ALA A 92 -4.07 -3.36 10.91
N ASP A 93 -2.90 -3.62 10.31
CA ASP A 93 -2.44 -4.98 10.05
C ASP A 93 -2.16 -5.74 11.36
N GLN A 94 -1.59 -5.07 12.38
CA GLN A 94 -1.38 -5.68 13.69
C GLN A 94 -2.70 -6.03 14.39
N GLU A 95 -3.70 -5.16 14.34
CA GLU A 95 -5.04 -5.43 14.89
C GLU A 95 -5.69 -6.66 14.23
N ILE A 96 -5.47 -6.85 12.93
CA ILE A 96 -5.93 -8.05 12.22
C ILE A 96 -5.14 -9.29 12.65
N VAL A 97 -3.83 -9.19 12.88
CA VAL A 97 -3.05 -10.31 13.42
C VAL A 97 -3.59 -10.74 14.77
N GLU A 98 -3.85 -9.80 15.68
CA GLU A 98 -4.38 -10.13 17.00
C GLU A 98 -5.79 -10.72 16.93
N ARG A 99 -6.64 -10.20 16.04
CA ARG A 99 -7.95 -10.80 15.75
C ARG A 99 -7.82 -12.22 15.23
N ALA A 100 -6.91 -12.45 14.28
CA ALA A 100 -6.67 -13.76 13.69
C ALA A 100 -6.15 -14.75 14.75
N LYS A 101 -5.25 -14.34 15.64
CA LYS A 101 -4.80 -15.19 16.76
C LYS A 101 -5.95 -15.55 17.70
N ALA A 102 -6.79 -14.57 18.05
CA ALA A 102 -7.94 -14.79 18.93
C ALA A 102 -8.99 -15.73 18.30
N GLU A 103 -9.20 -15.65 17.00
CA GLU A 103 -10.18 -16.45 16.27
C GLU A 103 -9.70 -17.88 16.00
N TYR A 104 -8.46 -18.05 15.52
CA TYR A 104 -7.94 -19.35 15.11
C TYR A 104 -7.22 -20.12 16.22
N GLY A 105 -6.81 -19.45 17.31
CA GLY A 105 -6.15 -20.08 18.45
C GLY A 105 -5.00 -21.02 18.03
N ASP A 106 -5.11 -22.29 18.39
CA ASP A 106 -4.12 -23.33 18.08
C ASP A 106 -3.97 -23.62 16.58
N GLU A 107 -5.00 -23.30 15.77
CA GLU A 107 -4.94 -23.46 14.32
C GLU A 107 -4.25 -22.29 13.62
N PHE A 108 -3.92 -21.21 14.32
CA PHE A 108 -3.32 -20.01 13.71
C PHE A 108 -2.08 -20.35 12.88
N ASP A 109 -1.14 -21.12 13.44
CA ASP A 109 0.11 -21.46 12.75
C ASP A 109 -0.12 -22.34 11.51
N VAL A 110 -1.15 -23.19 11.54
CA VAL A 110 -1.54 -24.03 10.40
C VAL A 110 -2.14 -23.15 9.31
N VAL A 111 -3.12 -22.33 9.67
CA VAL A 111 -3.88 -21.46 8.77
C VAL A 111 -2.99 -20.37 8.17
N PHE A 112 -2.08 -19.80 8.95
CA PHE A 112 -1.16 -18.74 8.54
C PHE A 112 0.26 -19.27 8.28
N SER A 113 0.37 -20.43 7.64
CA SER A 113 1.64 -20.93 7.09
C SER A 113 1.71 -20.85 5.55
N TYR A 114 2.91 -21.06 5.02
CA TYR A 114 3.18 -21.31 3.61
C TYR A 114 4.28 -22.37 3.44
N ARG A 115 4.25 -23.08 2.30
CA ARG A 115 5.28 -24.04 1.95
C ARG A 115 6.48 -23.33 1.32
N LYS A 116 7.67 -23.57 1.86
CA LYS A 116 8.95 -23.13 1.28
C LYS A 116 9.84 -24.36 1.09
N GLY A 117 9.98 -24.80 -0.16
CA GLY A 117 10.63 -26.09 -0.46
C GLY A 117 9.86 -27.25 0.17
N ASN A 118 10.55 -28.04 1.00
CA ASN A 118 9.94 -29.14 1.77
C ASN A 118 9.52 -28.77 3.20
N THR A 119 9.66 -27.51 3.60
CA THR A 119 9.32 -27.05 4.96
C THR A 119 8.06 -26.18 4.97
N HIS A 120 7.24 -26.32 6.00
CA HIS A 120 6.20 -25.35 6.33
C HIS A 120 6.80 -24.23 7.17
N ARG A 121 6.47 -22.98 6.85
CA ARG A 121 6.86 -21.80 7.63
C ARG A 121 5.63 -21.00 8.01
N VAL A 122 5.54 -20.63 9.28
CA VAL A 122 4.53 -19.71 9.78
C VAL A 122 4.83 -18.30 9.27
N MET A 123 3.79 -17.57 8.88
CA MET A 123 3.88 -16.18 8.48
C MET A 123 4.18 -15.32 9.71
N THR A 124 5.18 -14.46 9.63
CA THR A 124 5.57 -13.54 10.71
C THR A 124 5.31 -12.08 10.36
N ASP A 125 5.11 -11.78 9.08
CA ASP A 125 4.86 -10.43 8.58
C ASP A 125 3.37 -10.05 8.76
N PRO A 126 3.04 -9.01 9.54
CA PRO A 126 1.65 -8.61 9.78
C PRO A 126 0.86 -8.31 8.52
N ALA A 127 1.48 -7.67 7.52
CA ALA A 127 0.81 -7.34 6.26
C ALA A 127 0.42 -8.60 5.47
N SER A 128 1.31 -9.60 5.44
CA SER A 128 1.04 -10.91 4.82
C SER A 128 -0.09 -11.67 5.54
N ILE A 129 -0.07 -11.66 6.87
CA ILE A 129 -1.13 -12.29 7.69
C ILE A 129 -2.46 -11.58 7.46
N ALA A 130 -2.48 -10.25 7.52
CA ALA A 130 -3.68 -9.46 7.31
C ALA A 130 -4.27 -9.64 5.91
N SER A 131 -3.42 -9.72 4.88
CA SER A 131 -3.84 -10.04 3.51
C SER A 131 -4.53 -11.41 3.43
N LYS A 132 -3.94 -12.45 4.03
CA LYS A 132 -4.50 -13.81 4.06
C LYS A 132 -5.79 -13.89 4.89
N TYR A 133 -5.88 -13.12 5.97
CA TYR A 133 -7.09 -13.04 6.79
C TYR A 133 -8.24 -12.41 6.01
N ARG A 134 -7.99 -11.29 5.31
CA ARG A 134 -9.00 -10.60 4.48
C ARG A 134 -9.49 -11.46 3.31
N SER A 135 -8.63 -12.29 2.70
CA SER A 135 -9.07 -13.18 1.62
C SER A 135 -9.93 -14.34 2.10
N ARG A 136 -9.83 -14.72 3.39
CA ARG A 136 -10.65 -15.74 4.04
C ARG A 136 -11.96 -15.20 4.60
N HIS A 137 -12.03 -13.90 4.87
CA HIS A 137 -13.22 -13.19 5.33
C HIS A 137 -13.60 -12.08 4.35
N PRO A 138 -14.03 -12.41 3.12
CA PRO A 138 -14.60 -11.42 2.22
C PRO A 138 -15.87 -10.85 2.87
N ASN A 139 -15.89 -9.53 3.07
CA ASN A 139 -17.10 -8.78 3.45
C ASN A 139 -18.16 -8.88 2.36
#